data_AF-A0A1Q3KH25-F1
#
_entry.id   AF-A0A1Q3KH25-F1
#
_cell.length_a   1.000
_cell.length_b   1.000
_cell.length_c   1.000
_cell.angle_alpha   90.00
_cell.angle_beta   90.00
_cell.angle_gamma   90.00
#
_symmetry.space_group_name_H-M   'P 1'
#
loop_
_entity.id
_entity.type
_entity.pdbx_description
1 polymer ?
#
loop_
_entity_poly.entity_id
_entity_poly.type
_entity_poly.pdbx_seq_one_letter_code
_entity_poly.pdbx_strand_id
1 'polypeptide(L)'
;MISSLSLANGLTLLFALLCLWMSAAQSRGGSTTLGRLALPGGFAVIAALMLLASVFETSVFHDVLWLTAFVVGSFLGRWRGWALPLRADKATGAVWLPRTIDGVVASLVLVAVMAIDFTSAMLEEALVEPAYVAAASALCAGFLGYRVLVIALRSVRSSGPTGLSPAA
;
A
#
# COMPACT_ATOMS: atom_id res chain seq x y z
N MET A 1 32.27 -4.09 5.76
CA MET A 1 31.49 -2.86 5.54
C MET A 1 30.11 -3.34 5.10
N ILE A 2 29.06 -3.14 5.90
CA ILE A 2 27.69 -3.38 5.40
C ILE A 2 27.47 -2.29 4.36
N SER A 3 27.37 -2.69 3.09
CA SER A 3 27.10 -1.77 1.98
C SER A 3 25.79 -1.03 2.29
N SER A 4 25.79 0.29 2.18
CA SER A 4 24.60 1.12 2.41
C SER A 4 23.39 0.65 1.60
N LEU A 5 23.63 0.04 0.43
CA LEU A 5 22.61 -0.62 -0.40
C LEU A 5 21.95 -1.82 0.27
N SER A 6 22.72 -2.66 0.98
CA SER A 6 22.17 -3.81 1.72
C SER A 6 21.27 -3.36 2.87
N LEU A 7 21.57 -2.23 3.51
CA LEU A 7 20.75 -1.68 4.58
C LEU A 7 19.44 -1.09 4.04
N ALA A 8 19.50 -0.37 2.92
CA ALA A 8 18.31 0.17 2.25
C ALA A 8 17.36 -0.95 1.80
N ASN A 9 17.88 -2.02 1.20
CA ASN A 9 17.08 -3.16 0.76
C ASN A 9 16.54 -3.99 1.93
N GLY A 10 17.27 -4.04 3.05
CA GLY A 10 16.76 -4.61 4.30
C GLY A 10 15.57 -3.82 4.86
N LEU A 11 15.63 -2.47 4.81
CA LEU A 11 14.56 -1.60 5.26
C LEU A 11 13.32 -1.67 4.36
N THR A 12 13.48 -1.73 3.04
CA THR A 12 12.35 -1.90 2.10
C THR A 12 11.59 -3.21 2.37
N LEU A 13 12.33 -4.30 2.58
CA LEU A 13 11.76 -5.59 2.97
C LEU A 13 11.06 -5.52 4.34
N LEU A 14 11.65 -4.85 5.33
CA LEU A 14 11.02 -4.64 6.63
C LEU A 14 9.68 -3.90 6.51
N PHE A 15 9.62 -2.82 5.73
CA PHE A 15 8.37 -2.10 5.50
C PHE A 15 7.32 -2.96 4.78
N ALA A 16 7.72 -3.79 3.82
CA ALA A 16 6.80 -4.72 3.18
C ALA A 16 6.27 -5.78 4.16
N LEU A 17 7.11 -6.31 5.06
CA LEU A 17 6.69 -7.24 6.11
C LEU A 17 5.73 -6.58 7.10
N LEU A 18 5.98 -5.35 7.51
CA LEU A 18 5.06 -4.56 8.34
C LEU A 18 3.73 -4.31 7.62
N CYS A 19 3.77 -4.01 6.32
CA CYS A 19 2.59 -3.88 5.49
C CYS A 19 1.76 -5.18 5.47
N LEU A 20 2.42 -6.33 5.29
CA LEU A 20 1.78 -7.64 5.30
C LEU A 20 1.17 -7.95 6.67
N TRP A 21 1.92 -7.74 7.75
CA TRP A 21 1.42 -7.98 9.10
C TRP A 21 0.18 -7.14 9.39
N MET A 22 0.22 -5.84 9.11
CA MET A 22 -0.91 -4.95 9.34
C MET A 22 -2.10 -5.29 8.45
N SER A 23 -1.85 -5.67 7.19
CA SER A 23 -2.89 -6.15 6.27
C SER A 23 -3.53 -7.45 6.77
N ALA A 24 -2.74 -8.39 7.28
CA ALA A 24 -3.21 -9.65 7.84
C ALA A 24 -4.03 -9.43 9.11
N ALA A 25 -3.60 -8.52 9.99
CA ALA A 25 -4.36 -8.13 11.18
C ALA A 25 -5.72 -7.52 10.80
N GLN A 26 -5.77 -6.63 9.80
CA GLN A 26 -7.00 -6.00 9.32
C GLN A 26 -7.90 -6.94 8.51
N SER A 27 -7.33 -7.98 7.87
CA SER A 27 -8.07 -8.95 7.07
C SER A 27 -9.11 -9.72 7.87
N ARG A 28 -8.93 -9.83 9.19
CA ARG A 28 -9.86 -10.52 10.11
C ARG A 28 -11.20 -9.78 10.26
N GLY A 29 -11.27 -8.54 9.79
CA GLY A 29 -12.43 -7.66 9.94
C GLY A 29 -12.56 -7.11 11.36
N GLY A 30 -13.50 -6.18 11.55
CA GLY A 30 -13.76 -5.55 12.84
C GLY A 30 -13.67 -4.03 12.80
N SER A 31 -13.76 -3.40 13.98
CA SER A 31 -13.60 -1.96 14.14
C SER A 31 -12.12 -1.58 14.25
N THR A 32 -11.69 -0.63 13.45
CA THR A 32 -10.33 -0.06 13.52
C THR A 32 -10.38 1.46 13.37
N THR A 33 -9.37 2.17 13.86
CA THR A 33 -9.27 3.61 13.62
C THR A 33 -8.79 3.89 12.20
N LEU A 34 -9.21 5.03 11.65
CA LEU A 34 -8.84 5.44 10.30
C LEU A 34 -7.31 5.55 10.11
N GLY A 35 -6.59 6.02 11.14
CA GLY A 35 -5.13 6.08 11.13
C GLY A 35 -4.49 4.69 11.02
N ARG A 36 -4.97 3.71 11.79
CA ARG A 36 -4.46 2.32 11.72
C ARG A 36 -4.79 1.66 10.39
N LEU A 37 -5.94 1.98 9.81
CA LEU A 37 -6.35 1.52 8.49
C LEU A 37 -5.41 2.03 7.39
N ALA A 38 -4.81 3.21 7.55
CA ALA A 38 -3.92 3.80 6.57
C ALA A 38 -2.48 3.26 6.59
N LEU A 39 -2.06 2.66 7.70
CA LEU A 39 -0.68 2.19 7.88
C LEU A 39 -0.19 1.21 6.80
N PRO A 40 -0.95 0.17 6.39
CA PRO A 40 -0.49 -0.74 5.34
C PRO A 40 -0.26 -0.02 3.99
N GLY A 41 -1.17 0.87 3.60
CA GLY A 41 -1.03 1.66 2.39
C GLY A 41 0.19 2.59 2.46
N GLY A 42 0.42 3.22 3.61
CA GLY A 42 1.60 4.05 3.85
C GLY A 42 2.91 3.27 3.73
N PHE A 43 3.02 2.12 4.40
CA PHE A 43 4.22 1.27 4.32
C PHE A 43 4.50 0.77 2.90
N ALA A 44 3.45 0.40 2.15
CA ALA A 44 3.60 -0.02 0.76
C ALA A 44 4.16 1.10 -0.14
N VAL A 45 3.65 2.33 0.02
CA VAL A 45 4.14 3.50 -0.72
C VAL A 45 5.58 3.84 -0.34
N ILE A 46 5.91 3.82 0.96
CA ILE A 46 7.28 4.06 1.43
C ILE A 46 8.24 3.03 0.84
N ALA A 47 7.90 1.74 0.87
CA ALA A 47 8.72 0.68 0.30
C ALA A 47 8.96 0.88 -1.21
N ALA A 48 7.92 1.21 -1.97
CA ALA A 48 8.06 1.46 -3.41
C ALA A 48 8.90 2.70 -3.73
N LEU A 49 8.77 3.79 -2.95
CA LEU A 49 9.58 5.00 -3.12
C LEU A 49 11.04 4.77 -2.75
N MET A 50 11.30 4.00 -1.69
CA MET A 50 12.68 3.65 -1.29
C MET A 50 13.36 2.79 -2.36
N LEU A 51 12.65 1.83 -2.96
CA LEU A 51 13.20 1.02 -4.06
C LEU A 51 13.46 1.88 -5.31
N LEU A 52 12.52 2.77 -5.65
CA LEU A 52 12.71 3.74 -6.74
C LEU A 52 13.96 4.61 -6.52
N ALA A 53 14.19 5.05 -5.28
CA ALA A 53 15.34 5.89 -4.92
C ALA A 53 16.68 5.14 -4.86
N SER A 54 16.68 3.82 -4.66
CA SER A 54 17.89 3.04 -4.38
C SER A 54 18.47 2.31 -5.61
N VAL A 55 17.66 2.01 -6.63
CA VAL A 55 18.03 0.97 -7.62
C VAL A 55 18.11 1.48 -9.07
N PHE A 56 17.56 2.64 -9.42
CA PHE A 56 17.41 2.99 -10.84
C PHE A 56 18.42 4.02 -11.36
N GLU A 57 19.22 3.58 -12.34
CA GLU A 57 19.73 4.50 -13.36
C GLU A 57 18.53 5.09 -14.13
N THR A 58 18.52 6.42 -14.27
CA THR A 58 17.41 7.17 -14.85
C THR A 58 17.26 6.85 -16.34
N SER A 59 16.29 6.01 -16.66
CA SER A 59 15.87 5.71 -18.02
C SER A 59 14.39 6.00 -18.17
N VAL A 60 14.04 6.75 -19.23
CA VAL A 60 12.65 7.14 -19.53
C VAL A 60 11.72 5.93 -19.58
N PHE A 61 12.23 4.78 -20.06
CA PHE A 61 11.46 3.54 -20.09
C PHE A 61 11.10 3.04 -18.68
N HIS A 62 12.04 3.08 -17.74
CA HIS A 62 11.83 2.64 -16.36
C HIS A 62 10.83 3.56 -15.63
N ASP A 63 10.94 4.87 -15.84
CA ASP A 63 10.04 5.86 -15.25
C ASP A 63 8.61 5.68 -15.76
N VAL A 64 8.43 5.49 -17.07
CA VAL A 64 7.12 5.25 -17.68
C VAL A 64 6.54 3.92 -17.21
N LEU A 65 7.33 2.86 -17.14
CA LEU A 65 6.87 1.56 -16.67
C LEU A 65 6.42 1.62 -15.20
N TRP A 66 7.20 2.28 -14.34
CA TRP A 66 6.86 2.48 -12.94
C TRP A 66 5.57 3.30 -12.79
N LEU A 67 5.47 4.42 -13.51
CA LEU A 67 4.33 5.33 -13.43
C LEU A 67 3.04 4.68 -13.97
N THR A 68 3.12 3.96 -15.08
CA THR A 68 1.99 3.21 -15.64
C THR A 68 1.51 2.13 -14.67
N ALA A 69 2.43 1.35 -14.08
CA ALA A 69 2.10 0.35 -13.08
C ALA A 69 1.45 0.97 -11.82
N PHE A 70 1.96 2.12 -11.37
CA PHE A 70 1.37 2.87 -10.27
C PHE A 70 -0.05 3.35 -10.59
N VAL A 71 -0.30 3.88 -11.80
CA VAL A 71 -1.62 4.33 -12.24
C VAL A 71 -2.60 3.15 -12.33
N VAL A 72 -2.18 2.03 -12.90
CA VAL A 72 -3.00 0.81 -13.00
C VAL A 72 -3.35 0.29 -11.59
N GLY A 73 -2.36 0.16 -10.71
CA GLY A 73 -2.57 -0.21 -9.31
C GLY A 73 -3.54 0.72 -8.61
N SER A 74 -3.37 2.03 -8.79
CA SER A 74 -4.23 3.07 -8.22
C SER A 74 -5.68 2.96 -8.67
N PHE A 75 -5.92 2.68 -9.95
CA PHE A 75 -7.26 2.49 -10.49
C PHE A 75 -7.95 1.25 -9.89
N LEU A 76 -7.23 0.13 -9.82
CA LEU A 76 -7.72 -1.11 -9.19
C LEU A 76 -8.01 -0.90 -7.69
N GLY A 77 -7.12 -0.20 -6.99
CA GLY A 77 -7.27 0.13 -5.57
C GLY A 77 -8.49 1.02 -5.34
N ARG A 78 -8.69 2.02 -6.19
CA ARG A 78 -9.85 2.91 -6.16
C ARG A 78 -11.14 2.12 -6.36
N TRP A 79 -11.22 1.29 -7.40
CA TRP A 79 -12.42 0.50 -7.69
C TRP A 79 -12.77 -0.45 -6.54
N ARG A 80 -11.78 -1.18 -6.01
CA ARG A 80 -11.99 -2.06 -4.85
C ARG A 80 -12.38 -1.29 -3.58
N GLY A 81 -11.81 -0.11 -3.34
CA GLY A 81 -12.20 0.76 -2.22
C GLY A 81 -13.66 1.24 -2.29
N TRP A 82 -14.20 1.39 -3.49
CA TRP A 82 -15.62 1.73 -3.72
C TRP A 82 -16.56 0.54 -3.53
N ALA A 83 -16.15 -0.65 -3.98
CA ALA A 83 -16.95 -1.86 -3.88
C ALA A 83 -17.17 -2.35 -2.43
N LEU A 84 -16.36 -1.88 -1.47
CA LEU A 84 -16.44 -2.32 -0.08
C LEU A 84 -17.60 -1.64 0.68
N PRO A 85 -18.45 -2.43 1.39
CA PRO A 85 -19.45 -1.88 2.29
C PRO A 85 -18.74 -1.31 3.53
N LEU A 86 -18.92 -0.01 3.77
CA LEU A 86 -18.27 0.70 4.86
C LEU A 86 -19.31 1.08 5.92
N ARG A 87 -19.06 0.74 7.19
CA ARG A 87 -19.82 1.28 8.32
C ARG A 87 -18.86 2.12 9.16
N ALA A 88 -18.99 3.45 9.08
CA ALA A 88 -18.21 4.37 9.91
C ALA A 88 -19.03 4.74 11.14
N ASP A 89 -18.51 4.43 12.32
CA ASP A 89 -19.07 4.90 13.59
C ASP A 89 -18.44 6.25 13.95
N LYS A 90 -19.29 7.28 13.98
CA LYS A 90 -18.90 8.67 14.18
C LYS A 90 -18.53 8.96 15.63
N ALA A 91 -19.12 8.23 16.60
CA ALA A 91 -18.94 8.52 18.01
C ALA A 91 -17.54 8.14 18.52
N THR A 92 -16.93 7.12 17.92
CA THR A 92 -15.62 6.57 18.33
C THR A 92 -14.52 6.78 17.28
N GLY A 93 -14.82 7.40 16.13
CA GLY A 93 -13.88 7.53 15.00
C GLY A 93 -13.46 6.18 14.41
N ALA A 94 -14.28 5.15 14.62
CA ALA A 94 -13.99 3.78 14.24
C ALA A 94 -14.64 3.46 12.88
N VAL A 95 -13.87 2.80 12.03
CA VAL A 95 -14.35 2.28 10.74
C VAL A 95 -14.44 0.76 10.86
N TRP A 96 -15.62 0.23 10.61
CA TRP A 96 -15.83 -1.21 10.52
C TRP A 96 -15.57 -1.67 9.09
N LEU A 97 -14.57 -2.54 8.93
CA LEU A 97 -14.25 -3.14 7.65
C LEU A 97 -14.72 -4.59 7.60
N PRO A 98 -15.38 -5.03 6.52
CA PRO A 98 -15.63 -6.44 6.29
C PRO A 98 -14.32 -7.22 6.12
N ARG A 99 -14.39 -8.53 6.38
CA ARG A 99 -13.29 -9.45 6.12
C ARG A 99 -12.90 -9.38 4.64
N THR A 100 -11.66 -8.99 4.35
CA THR A 100 -11.15 -8.86 2.98
C THR A 100 -9.77 -9.46 2.86
N ILE A 101 -9.53 -10.21 1.79
CA ILE A 101 -8.24 -10.85 1.52
C ILE A 101 -7.37 -10.03 0.57
N ASP A 102 -7.96 -9.14 -0.23
CA ASP A 102 -7.26 -8.41 -1.31
C ASP A 102 -6.02 -7.64 -0.82
N GLY A 103 -6.10 -7.03 0.36
CA GLY A 103 -4.97 -6.31 0.96
C GLY A 103 -3.82 -7.23 1.40
N VAL A 104 -4.16 -8.45 1.86
CA VAL A 104 -3.17 -9.47 2.23
C VAL A 104 -2.48 -10.00 0.98
N VAL A 105 -3.25 -10.26 -0.09
CA VAL A 105 -2.68 -10.73 -1.36
C VAL A 105 -1.72 -9.70 -1.94
N ALA A 106 -2.12 -8.42 -2.02
CA ALA A 106 -1.25 -7.37 -2.54
C ALA A 106 0.01 -7.14 -1.68
N SER A 107 -0.11 -7.25 -0.36
CA SER A 107 1.07 -7.14 0.53
C SER A 107 1.97 -8.38 0.50
N LEU A 108 1.42 -9.58 0.27
CA LEU A 108 2.22 -10.79 0.00
C LEU A 108 3.03 -10.63 -1.28
N VAL A 109 2.41 -10.13 -2.36
CA VAL A 109 3.12 -9.84 -3.61
C VAL A 109 4.22 -8.81 -3.37
N LEU A 110 3.94 -7.74 -2.63
CA LEU A 110 4.94 -6.73 -2.29
C LEU A 110 6.13 -7.34 -1.53
N VAL A 111 5.89 -8.19 -0.53
CA VAL A 111 6.95 -8.89 0.21
C VAL A 111 7.78 -9.79 -0.70
N ALA A 112 7.15 -10.54 -1.61
CA ALA A 112 7.87 -11.38 -2.56
C ALA A 112 8.78 -10.54 -3.46
N VAL A 113 8.29 -9.41 -3.96
CA VAL A 113 9.07 -8.48 -4.80
C VAL A 113 10.25 -7.87 -4.03
N MET A 114 10.04 -7.40 -2.79
CA MET A 114 11.14 -6.89 -1.96
C MET A 114 12.15 -7.99 -1.59
N ALA A 115 11.71 -9.23 -1.44
CA ALA A 115 12.61 -10.35 -1.15
C ALA A 115 13.49 -10.68 -2.37
N ILE A 116 12.94 -10.59 -3.59
CA ILE A 116 13.70 -10.73 -4.84
C ILE A 116 14.75 -9.62 -4.96
N ASP A 117 14.38 -8.37 -4.64
CA ASP A 117 15.31 -7.24 -4.64
C ASP A 117 16.45 -7.42 -3.61
N PHE A 118 16.10 -7.80 -2.38
CA PHE A 118 17.06 -8.06 -1.32
C PHE A 118 18.01 -9.22 -1.66
N THR A 119 17.49 -10.33 -2.20
CA THR A 119 18.30 -11.48 -2.61
C THR A 119 19.20 -11.15 -3.79
N SER A 120 18.72 -10.36 -4.76
CA SER A 120 19.54 -9.88 -5.88
C SER A 120 20.72 -9.04 -5.39
N ALA A 121 20.50 -8.19 -4.38
CA ALA A 121 21.56 -7.40 -3.76
C ALA A 121 22.53 -8.23 -2.90
N MET A 122 22.07 -9.34 -2.30
CA MET A 122 22.94 -10.26 -1.54
C MET A 122 23.80 -11.13 -2.45
N LEU A 123 23.29 -11.50 -3.63
CA LEU A 123 23.99 -12.33 -4.61
C LEU A 123 24.86 -11.51 -5.56
N GLU A 124 24.74 -10.17 -5.52
CA GLU A 124 25.35 -9.25 -6.49
C GLU A 124 24.97 -9.57 -7.95
N GLU A 125 23.85 -10.28 -8.14
CA GLU A 125 23.33 -10.75 -9.42
C GLU A 125 21.82 -10.45 -9.49
N ALA A 126 21.39 -9.84 -10.59
CA ALA A 126 19.98 -9.52 -10.79
C ALA A 126 19.19 -10.79 -11.12
N LEU A 127 18.40 -11.29 -10.15
CA LEU A 127 17.52 -12.44 -10.36
C LEU A 127 16.36 -12.12 -11.31
N VAL A 128 15.90 -10.87 -11.28
CA VAL A 128 14.87 -10.31 -12.14
C VAL A 128 15.33 -8.92 -12.58
N GLU A 129 15.01 -8.54 -13.81
CA GLU A 129 15.32 -7.20 -14.31
C GLU A 129 14.71 -6.15 -13.36
N PRO A 130 15.52 -5.20 -12.83
CA PRO A 130 15.08 -4.25 -11.80
C PRO A 130 13.81 -3.50 -12.19
N ALA A 131 13.64 -3.20 -13.49
CA ALA A 131 12.45 -2.53 -14.04
C ALA A 131 11.14 -3.22 -13.63
N TYR A 132 11.08 -4.55 -13.69
CA TYR A 132 9.88 -5.31 -13.34
C TYR A 132 9.65 -5.35 -11.83
N VAL A 133 10.71 -5.44 -11.03
CA VAL A 133 10.64 -5.38 -9.57
C VAL A 133 10.04 -4.06 -9.12
N ALA A 134 10.51 -2.95 -9.70
CA ALA A 134 9.96 -1.63 -9.42
C ALA A 134 8.53 -1.44 -9.92
N ALA A 135 8.22 -1.90 -11.14
CA ALA A 135 6.84 -1.85 -11.65
C ALA A 135 5.87 -2.64 -10.75
N ALA A 136 6.25 -3.85 -10.32
CA ALA A 136 5.43 -4.67 -9.45
C ALA A 136 5.20 -4.01 -8.07
N SER A 137 6.24 -3.42 -7.49
CA SER A 137 6.12 -2.67 -6.23
C SER A 137 5.25 -1.42 -6.38
N ALA A 138 5.37 -0.68 -7.49
CA ALA A 138 4.54 0.48 -7.81
C ALA A 138 3.07 0.12 -7.95
N LEU A 139 2.76 -1.01 -8.60
CA LEU A 139 1.40 -1.53 -8.72
C LEU A 139 0.81 -1.86 -7.35
N CYS A 140 1.57 -2.56 -6.50
CA CYS A 140 1.13 -2.91 -5.15
C CYS A 140 0.93 -1.66 -4.27
N ALA A 141 1.85 -0.70 -4.34
CA ALA A 141 1.77 0.58 -3.63
C ALA A 141 0.56 1.41 -4.10
N GLY A 142 0.34 1.52 -5.41
CA GLY A 142 -0.83 2.18 -5.98
C GLY A 142 -2.13 1.52 -5.50
N PHE A 143 -2.22 0.19 -5.59
CA PHE A 143 -3.40 -0.55 -5.15
C PHE A 143 -3.72 -0.35 -3.66
N LEU A 144 -2.74 -0.56 -2.78
CA LEU A 144 -2.92 -0.45 -1.34
C LEU A 144 -3.15 1.01 -0.90
N GLY A 145 -2.40 1.95 -1.46
CA GLY A 145 -2.50 3.37 -1.17
C GLY A 145 -3.84 3.97 -1.57
N TYR A 146 -4.27 3.79 -2.83
CA TYR A 146 -5.54 4.36 -3.30
C TYR A 146 -6.76 3.71 -2.67
N ARG A 147 -6.69 2.42 -2.34
CA ARG A 147 -7.77 1.73 -1.62
C ARG A 147 -8.03 2.40 -0.27
N VAL A 148 -6.97 2.65 0.50
CA VAL A 148 -7.04 3.38 1.78
C VAL A 148 -7.55 4.79 1.57
N LEU A 149 -7.02 5.52 0.58
CA LEU A 149 -7.41 6.90 0.31
C LEU A 149 -8.91 7.02 0.01
N VAL A 150 -9.46 6.11 -0.80
CA VAL A 150 -10.90 6.07 -1.07
C VAL A 150 -11.70 5.78 0.19
N ILE A 151 -11.26 4.84 1.02
CA ILE A 151 -11.95 4.53 2.28
C ILE A 151 -11.94 5.76 3.20
N ALA A 152 -10.80 6.43 3.34
CA ALA A 152 -10.67 7.65 4.12
C ALA A 152 -11.59 8.75 3.60
N LEU A 153 -11.58 9.03 2.29
CA LEU A 153 -12.45 10.02 1.67
C LEU A 153 -13.94 9.69 1.84
N ARG A 154 -14.33 8.41 1.75
CA ARG A 154 -15.72 7.98 1.96
C ARG A 154 -16.16 8.11 3.42
N SER A 155 -15.26 7.85 4.36
CA SER A 155 -15.54 8.05 5.79
C SER A 155 -15.76 9.53 6.12
N VAL A 156 -15.03 10.44 5.46
CA VAL A 156 -15.19 11.90 5.62
C VAL A 156 -16.42 12.42 4.86
N ARG A 157 -16.73 11.90 3.66
CA ARG A 157 -17.92 12.34 2.90
C ARG A 157 -19.24 11.87 3.50
N SER A 158 -19.24 10.76 4.24
CA SER A 158 -20.38 10.38 5.09
C SER A 158 -20.64 11.39 6.23
N SER A 159 -19.80 12.42 6.37
CA SER A 159 -19.92 13.55 7.29
C SER A 159 -20.57 14.80 6.65
N GLY A 160 -21.44 14.63 5.63
CA GLY A 160 -22.28 15.73 5.14
C GLY A 160 -23.18 16.33 6.25
N PRO A 161 -23.49 17.63 6.20
CA PRO A 161 -23.92 18.41 7.36
C PRO A 161 -25.29 17.99 7.87
N THR A 162 -25.36 17.54 9.12
CA THR A 162 -26.59 17.59 9.93
C THR A 162 -26.85 19.06 10.31
N GLY A 163 -27.21 19.87 9.31
CA GLY A 163 -28.02 21.06 9.54
C GLY A 163 -29.48 20.60 9.56
N LEU A 164 -30.23 21.09 10.56
CA LEU A 164 -31.63 20.80 10.90
C LEU A 164 -31.82 19.81 12.05
N SER A 165 -31.39 20.25 13.24
CA SER A 165 -32.32 20.24 14.37
C SER A 165 -33.21 21.47 14.24
N PRO A 166 -34.55 21.33 14.19
CA PRO A 166 -35.43 22.19 14.94
C PRO A 166 -35.79 21.47 16.23
N ALA A 167 -35.41 22.08 17.35
CA ALA A 167 -36.10 21.88 18.60
C ALA A 167 -37.60 22.11 18.42
N ALA A 168 -38.41 21.16 18.85
CA ALA A 168 -39.76 21.33 19.38
C ALA A 168 -40.20 20.02 20.04
#